data_AF-A0A2G9UNR7-F1
#
_entry.id   AF-A0A2G9UNR7-F1
#
_cell.length_a   1.000
_cell.length_b   1.000
_cell.length_c   1.000
_cell.angle_alpha   90.00
_cell.angle_beta   90.00
_cell.angle_gamma   90.00
#
_symmetry.space_group_name_H-M   'P 1'
#
loop_
_entity.id
_entity.type
_entity.pdbx_description
1 polymer ?
#
loop_
_entity_poly.entity_id
_entity_poly.type
_entity_poly.pdbx_seq_one_letter_code
_entity_poly.pdbx_strand_id
1 'polypeptide(L)'
;MRRLPPQQCERNLIDLIDLVPGLCEDLLGTVDQPLKVAKDKETGKEYLLCDYSRDGDSYRSPWTNTYDPPAEDAQLPSEKLRKLEIEANAAFESYRDM
;
A
#
# COMPACT_ATOMS: atom_id res chain seq x y z
N MET A 1 -4.51 3.83 18.16
CA MET A 1 -3.50 4.90 17.95
C MET A 1 -3.96 6.34 18.22
N ARG A 2 -5.13 6.58 18.82
CA ARG A 2 -5.70 7.95 18.97
C ARG A 2 -5.09 8.84 20.07
N ARG A 3 -4.16 8.32 20.88
CA ARG A 3 -3.63 9.01 22.08
C ARG A 3 -2.11 9.16 22.07
N LEU A 4 -1.40 8.36 21.29
CA LEU A 4 0.06 8.45 21.18
C LEU A 4 0.42 9.61 20.24
N PRO A 5 1.63 10.20 20.37
CA PRO A 5 2.08 11.27 19.49
C PRO A 5 2.01 10.84 18.01
N PRO A 6 1.26 11.56 17.15
CA PRO A 6 1.06 11.15 15.75
C PRO A 6 2.34 11.21 14.92
N GLN A 7 3.33 12.02 15.34
CA GLN A 7 4.65 12.11 14.69
C GLN A 7 5.43 10.79 14.76
N GLN A 8 5.06 9.88 15.66
CA GLN A 8 5.69 8.59 15.85
C GLN A 8 4.79 7.44 15.39
N CYS A 9 3.78 7.70 14.54
CA CYS A 9 2.77 6.71 14.16
C CYS A 9 3.37 5.39 13.64
N GLU A 10 4.37 5.44 12.74
CA GLU A 10 5.03 4.24 12.23
C GLU A 10 5.68 3.42 13.36
N ARG A 11 6.48 4.08 14.20
CA ARG A 11 7.14 3.45 15.34
C ARG A 11 6.14 2.87 16.34
N ASN A 12 5.12 3.66 16.71
CA ASN A 12 4.09 3.26 17.66
C ASN A 12 3.30 2.04 17.17
N LEU A 13 3.09 1.91 15.85
CA LEU A 13 2.43 0.74 15.26
C LEU A 13 3.33 -0.49 15.34
N ILE A 14 4.61 -0.36 15.01
CA ILE A 14 5.60 -1.44 15.15
C ILE A 14 5.68 -1.90 16.62
N ASP A 15 5.84 -0.96 17.56
CA ASP A 15 5.91 -1.26 19.00
C ASP A 15 4.63 -1.97 19.50
N LEU A 16 3.45 -1.65 18.92
CA LEU A 16 2.17 -2.31 19.22
C LEU A 16 2.11 -3.75 18.66
N ILE A 17 2.61 -3.96 17.45
CA ILE A 17 2.70 -5.28 16.82
C ILE A 17 3.67 -6.16 17.61
N ASP A 18 4.82 -5.63 18.01
CA ASP A 18 5.81 -6.35 18.83
C ASP A 18 5.25 -6.71 20.21
N LEU A 19 4.45 -5.82 20.81
CA LEU A 19 3.82 -6.05 22.11
C LEU A 19 2.71 -7.11 22.04
N VAL A 20 1.93 -7.13 20.96
CA VAL A 20 0.81 -8.07 20.77
C VAL A 20 0.80 -8.62 19.34
N PRO A 21 1.70 -9.59 19.01
CA PRO A 21 1.87 -10.08 17.65
C PRO A 21 0.60 -10.70 17.04
N GLY A 22 -0.29 -11.24 17.88
CA GLY A 22 -1.57 -11.82 17.45
C GLY A 22 -2.56 -10.82 16.86
N LEU A 23 -2.31 -9.51 16.97
CA LEU A 23 -3.13 -8.46 16.37
C LEU A 23 -2.50 -7.83 15.12
N CYS A 24 -1.41 -8.39 14.57
CA CYS A 24 -0.66 -7.79 13.47
C CYS A 24 -1.56 -7.43 12.26
N GLU A 25 -2.34 -8.40 11.76
CA GLU A 25 -3.22 -8.18 10.61
C GLU A 25 -4.33 -7.14 10.90
N ASP A 26 -4.96 -7.24 12.07
CA ASP A 26 -6.00 -6.29 12.49
C ASP A 26 -5.44 -4.86 12.63
N LEU A 27 -4.23 -4.72 13.17
CA LEU A 27 -3.58 -3.43 13.34
C LEU A 27 -3.18 -2.81 12.00
N LEU A 28 -2.56 -3.57 11.11
CA LEU A 28 -2.21 -3.10 9.76
C LEU A 28 -3.45 -2.76 8.93
N GLY A 29 -4.56 -3.50 9.12
CA GLY A 29 -5.81 -3.25 8.40
C GLY A 29 -6.64 -2.07 8.92
N THR A 30 -6.40 -1.60 10.15
CA THR A 30 -7.25 -0.58 10.81
C THR A 30 -6.52 0.69 11.23
N VAL A 31 -5.18 0.69 11.20
CA VAL A 31 -4.36 1.84 11.58
C VAL A 31 -3.75 2.46 10.34
N ASP A 32 -4.26 3.62 9.95
CA ASP A 32 -3.68 4.39 8.86
C ASP A 32 -2.22 4.77 9.15
N GLN A 33 -1.37 4.58 8.14
CA GLN A 33 0.02 5.00 8.14
C GLN A 33 0.23 6.12 7.12
N PRO A 34 1.23 7.00 7.30
CA PRO A 34 1.61 7.97 6.28
C PRO A 34 1.93 7.25 4.97
N LEU A 35 1.40 7.77 3.87
CA LEU A 35 1.66 7.21 2.54
C LEU A 35 3.13 7.45 2.17
N LYS A 36 3.79 6.38 1.73
CA LYS A 36 5.16 6.44 1.18
C LYS A 36 5.10 6.43 -0.34
N VAL A 37 6.10 7.02 -0.98
CA VAL A 37 6.21 7.03 -2.45
C VAL A 37 7.26 6.01 -2.87
N ALA A 38 6.93 5.19 -3.85
CA ALA A 38 7.87 4.34 -4.57
C ALA A 38 7.85 4.68 -6.07
N LYS A 39 8.84 4.18 -6.79
CA LYS A 39 8.95 4.37 -8.24
C LYS A 39 8.86 3.03 -8.93
N ASP A 40 7.95 2.93 -9.87
CA ASP A 40 7.84 1.78 -10.75
C ASP A 40 9.06 1.74 -11.68
N LYS A 41 9.79 0.61 -11.68
CA LYS A 41 11.05 0.45 -12.40
C LYS A 41 10.87 0.35 -13.92
N GLU A 42 9.71 -0.09 -14.40
CA GLU A 42 9.45 -0.28 -15.83
C GLU A 42 8.90 0.99 -16.46
N THR A 43 7.94 1.64 -15.79
CA THR A 43 7.28 2.84 -16.33
C THR A 43 7.97 4.13 -15.89
N GLY A 44 8.76 4.09 -14.81
CA GLY A 44 9.35 5.27 -14.19
C GLY A 44 8.36 6.17 -13.46
N LYS A 45 7.09 5.78 -13.35
CA LYS A 45 6.06 6.54 -12.64
C LYS A 45 6.14 6.30 -11.14
N GLU A 46 5.80 7.33 -10.37
CA GLU A 46 5.65 7.21 -8.91
C GLU A 46 4.31 6.56 -8.56
N TYR A 47 4.27 5.82 -7.45
CA TYR A 47 3.06 5.25 -6.88
C TYR A 47 3.12 5.25 -5.35
N LEU A 48 1.95 5.17 -4.72
CA LEU A 48 1.82 5.25 -3.26
C LEU A 48 1.83 3.85 -2.65
N LEU A 49 2.55 3.70 -1.54
CA LEU A 49 2.63 2.49 -0.73
C LEU A 49 1.66 2.58 0.45
N CYS A 50 0.87 1.53 0.64
CA CYS A 50 0.01 1.33 1.79
C CYS A 50 -0.27 -0.17 1.98
N ASP A 51 -0.88 -0.54 3.10
CA ASP A 51 -1.18 -1.95 3.40
C ASP A 51 -2.18 -2.56 2.40
N TYR A 52 -3.00 -1.76 1.70
CA TYR A 52 -3.94 -2.26 0.69
C TYR A 52 -3.26 -2.73 -0.63
N SER A 53 -2.05 -2.26 -0.91
CA SER A 53 -1.25 -2.71 -2.06
C SER A 53 -0.10 -3.63 -1.65
N ARG A 54 -0.01 -3.99 -0.36
CA ARG A 54 1.06 -4.77 0.23
C ARG A 54 0.74 -6.26 0.22
N ASP A 55 1.76 -7.05 -0.06
CA ASP A 55 1.77 -8.50 0.17
C ASP A 55 3.14 -8.89 0.72
N GLY A 56 3.18 -9.43 1.95
CA GLY A 56 4.43 -9.62 2.69
C GLY A 56 5.19 -8.29 2.85
N ASP A 57 6.38 -8.19 2.27
CA ASP A 57 7.20 -6.96 2.25
C ASP A 57 7.24 -6.27 0.87
N SER A 58 6.40 -6.74 -0.05
CA SER A 58 6.32 -6.25 -1.42
C SER A 58 5.08 -5.38 -1.63
N TYR A 59 5.18 -4.43 -2.56
CA TYR A 59 4.07 -3.55 -2.92
C TYR A 59 3.77 -3.62 -4.41
N ARG A 60 2.48 -3.65 -4.75
CA ARG A 60 2.02 -3.71 -6.15
C ARG A 60 1.94 -2.33 -6.77
N SER A 61 2.64 -2.14 -7.89
CA SER A 61 2.49 -0.95 -8.72
C SER A 61 1.12 -0.95 -9.43
N PRO A 62 0.36 0.17 -9.41
CA PRO A 62 -0.87 0.30 -10.18
C PRO A 62 -0.59 0.38 -11.69
N TRP A 63 0.64 0.65 -12.12
CA TRP A 63 0.99 0.83 -13.53
C TRP A 63 1.29 -0.50 -14.21
N THR A 64 2.27 -1.25 -13.71
CA THR A 64 2.69 -2.55 -14.25
C THR A 64 1.89 -3.73 -13.71
N ASN A 65 1.15 -3.55 -12.61
CA ASN A 65 0.51 -4.65 -11.86
C ASN A 65 1.52 -5.64 -11.26
N THR A 66 2.79 -5.25 -11.11
CA THR A 66 3.85 -6.11 -10.55
C THR A 66 4.23 -5.67 -9.15
N TYR A 67 4.67 -6.63 -8.35
CA TYR A 67 5.16 -6.40 -7.00
C TYR A 67 6.66 -6.08 -7.00
N ASP A 68 7.07 -5.15 -6.15
CA ASP A 68 8.48 -4.87 -5.85
C ASP A 68 8.73 -4.92 -4.33
N PRO A 69 9.63 -5.80 -3.84
CA PRO A 69 10.34 -6.86 -4.58
C PRO A 69 9.41 -7.88 -5.25
N PRO A 70 9.86 -8.62 -6.29
CA PRO A 70 9.05 -9.67 -6.91
C PRO A 70 8.60 -10.73 -5.90
N ALA A 71 7.33 -11.09 -5.95
CA ALA A 71 6.72 -12.12 -5.11
C ALA A 71 5.96 -13.12 -5.99
N GLU A 72 6.22 -14.42 -5.82
CA GLU A 72 5.71 -15.48 -6.70
C GLU A 72 4.21 -15.79 -6.47
N ASP A 73 3.73 -15.65 -5.24
CA ASP A 73 2.35 -15.99 -4.83
C ASP A 73 1.52 -14.76 -4.42
N ALA A 74 1.93 -13.57 -4.85
CA ALA A 74 1.27 -12.34 -4.42
C ALA A 74 -0.13 -12.17 -5.03
N GLN A 75 -1.06 -11.64 -4.24
CA GLN A 75 -2.45 -11.51 -4.66
C GLN A 75 -2.63 -10.47 -5.77
N LEU A 76 -3.26 -10.89 -6.87
CA LEU A 76 -3.61 -10.01 -7.99
C LEU A 76 -5.12 -9.81 -8.09
N PRO A 77 -5.57 -8.61 -8.51
CA PRO A 77 -6.97 -8.39 -8.81
C PRO A 77 -7.42 -9.26 -9.99
N SER A 78 -8.69 -9.69 -9.98
CA SER A 78 -9.30 -10.34 -11.15
C SER A 78 -9.22 -9.44 -12.39
N GLU A 79 -9.21 -10.03 -13.60
CA GLU A 79 -9.11 -9.28 -14.86
C GLU A 79 -10.13 -8.13 -14.97
N LYS A 80 -11.39 -8.41 -14.57
CA LYS A 80 -12.46 -7.40 -14.56
C LYS A 80 -12.13 -6.24 -13.62
N LEU A 81 -11.62 -6.54 -12.42
CA LEU A 81 -11.29 -5.53 -11.42
C LEU A 81 -10.03 -4.75 -11.83
N ARG A 82 -9.03 -5.42 -12.43
CA ARG A 82 -7.82 -4.77 -12.97
C ARG A 82 -8.16 -3.77 -14.07
N LYS A 83 -9.10 -4.09 -14.97
CA LYS A 83 -9.56 -3.14 -15.99
C LYS A 83 -10.16 -1.88 -15.36
N LEU A 84 -11.02 -2.05 -14.36
CA LEU A 84 -11.63 -0.94 -13.62
C LEU A 84 -10.57 -0.13 -12.85
N GLU A 85 -9.58 -0.79 -12.26
CA GLU A 85 -8.46 -0.15 -11.56
C GLU A 85 -7.65 0.76 -12.49
N ILE A 86 -7.38 0.33 -13.72
CA ILE A 86 -6.66 1.15 -14.71
C ILE A 86 -7.48 2.40 -15.07
N GLU A 87 -8.77 2.23 -15.34
CA GLU A 87 -9.68 3.35 -15.64
C GLU A 87 -9.78 4.33 -14.46
N ALA A 88 -9.87 3.81 -13.23
CA ALA A 88 -9.91 4.61 -12.02
C ALA A 88 -8.60 5.39 -11.80
N ASN A 89 -7.44 4.75 -11.97
CA ASN A 89 -6.14 5.44 -11.82
C ASN A 89 -6.00 6.60 -12.81
N ALA A 90 -6.43 6.43 -14.06
CA ALA A 90 -6.41 7.51 -15.05
C ALA A 90 -7.35 8.68 -14.66
N ALA A 91 -8.55 8.36 -14.15
CA ALA A 91 -9.50 9.37 -13.68
C ALA A 91 -8.98 10.13 -12.45
N PHE A 92 -8.40 9.43 -11.47
CA PHE A 92 -7.85 10.05 -10.26
C PHE A 92 -6.53 10.79 -10.52
N GLU A 93 -5.71 10.37 -11.49
CA GLU A 93 -4.55 11.14 -11.96
C GLU A 93 -5.01 12.49 -12.53
N SER A 94 -6.07 12.50 -13.34
CA SER A 94 -6.68 13.74 -13.84
C SER A 94 -7.25 14.60 -12.71
N TYR A 95 -7.86 13.99 -11.70
CA TYR A 95 -8.37 14.71 -10.52
C TYR A 95 -7.28 15.35 -9.68
N ARG A 96 -6.14 14.67 -9.50
CA ARG A 96 -5.00 15.19 -8.76
C ARG A 96 -4.42 16.45 -9.40
N ASP A 97 -4.46 16.54 -10.72
CA ASP A 97 -3.87 17.64 -11.47
C ASP A 97 -4.78 18.88 -11.57
N MET A 98 -6.07 18.76 -11.19
CA MET A 98 -7.04 19.88 -11.11
C MET A 98 -6.87 20.71 -9.84
#